data_AF-A0A518D4J5-F1
#
_entry.id   AF-A0A518D4J5-F1
#
_cell.length_a   1.000
_cell.length_b   1.000
_cell.length_c   1.000
_cell.angle_alpha   90.00
_cell.angle_beta   90.00
_cell.angle_gamma   90.00
#
_symmetry.space_group_name_H-M   'P 1'
#
loop_
_entity.id
_entity.type
_entity.pdbx_description
1 polymer ?
#
loop_
_entity_poly.entity_id
_entity_poly.type
_entity_poly.pdbx_seq_one_letter_code
_entity_poly.pdbx_strand_id
1 'polypeptide(L)'
;MERRHFLMGSLAASGLLLGRDARAAGALRGLFGPRREGQPILVLVELSGGNDGLNTLVPHGDDAYYRARRVIAHPRADVLDLDGYVGLAPQLKRLRAEYDEGRLAVVQGAGYPQPNRSHFKSMEIWHTGRASGRESGPGWIGHLANELWKDDVDPNRLVHVGSQLPYSLQSRRHPAVNLQVPENYRWAGNEEDIAMFETGSSGAGGSDSQLDFLRGVMQDARASSLEVRRAVARYRPVAEYPDESLAQSLAVCAALIDAQIGCQVLSVQQRSYDTHANQLGSHASLLEELDASLAAFTADLRAKGNDSQVCVLAFSEFGRRVSENASGGTDHGTAGPMFVLGSGVRGGVHGTHPSLTELDERGDMTFGTDFRSVYGTIVERHFGVRPERVLGARYPSLDLLPTRKV
;
A
#
# COMPACT_ATOMS: atom_id res chain seq x y z
N MET A 1 9.57 12.76 36.59
CA MET A 1 10.04 12.11 35.36
C MET A 1 8.85 11.88 34.44
N GLU A 2 9.02 12.27 33.18
CA GLU A 2 7.97 12.69 32.25
C GLU A 2 7.07 11.59 31.66
N ARG A 3 5.80 11.94 31.46
CA ARG A 3 4.74 11.17 30.76
C ARG A 3 4.97 11.04 29.23
N ARG A 4 6.21 11.21 28.73
CA ARG A 4 6.52 11.31 27.30
C ARG A 4 7.10 10.04 26.64
N HIS A 5 7.22 8.93 27.36
CA HIS A 5 7.78 7.67 26.83
C HIS A 5 6.75 6.58 26.52
N PHE A 6 5.44 6.87 26.51
CA PHE A 6 4.37 5.86 26.35
C PHE A 6 3.93 5.58 24.89
N LEU A 7 4.66 6.04 23.86
CA LEU A 7 4.24 5.92 22.45
C LEU A 7 5.32 5.39 21.50
N MET A 8 6.09 4.39 21.95
CA MET A 8 7.06 3.72 21.09
C MET A 8 6.80 2.21 21.08
N GLY A 9 6.26 1.72 19.97
CA GLY A 9 6.18 0.29 19.66
C GLY A 9 4.76 -0.29 19.68
N SER A 10 4.22 -0.54 18.48
CA SER A 10 3.09 -1.44 18.19
C SER A 10 1.71 -1.07 18.76
N LEU A 11 0.87 -0.46 17.93
CA LEU A 11 -0.59 -0.58 18.03
C LEU A 11 -1.04 -1.98 17.53
N ALA A 12 -0.54 -3.04 18.17
CA ALA A 12 -1.13 -4.39 18.04
C ALA A 12 -2.44 -4.50 18.86
N ALA A 13 -2.85 -3.41 19.53
CA ALA A 13 -4.00 -3.34 20.42
C ALA A 13 -5.22 -2.57 19.87
N SER A 14 -5.30 -2.26 18.57
CA SER A 14 -6.53 -1.64 18.02
C SER A 14 -7.73 -2.60 18.00
N GLY A 15 -7.53 -3.89 18.31
CA GLY A 15 -8.60 -4.86 18.54
C GLY A 15 -9.21 -4.86 19.95
N LEU A 16 -8.70 -4.04 20.89
CA LEU A 16 -9.16 -4.07 22.29
C LEU A 16 -10.51 -3.37 22.55
N LEU A 17 -11.20 -2.89 21.51
CA LEU A 17 -12.52 -2.30 21.66
C LEU A 17 -13.53 -3.00 20.74
N LEU A 18 -14.36 -3.83 21.37
CA LEU A 18 -15.72 -4.26 21.00
C LEU A 18 -15.89 -5.69 20.44
N GLY A 19 -16.46 -6.56 21.29
CA GLY A 19 -17.16 -7.77 20.87
C GLY A 19 -17.47 -8.71 22.04
N ARG A 20 -18.73 -8.75 22.48
CA ARG A 20 -19.26 -9.62 23.55
C ARG A 20 -19.30 -11.11 23.20
N ASP A 21 -18.71 -11.52 22.08
CA ASP A 21 -18.77 -12.87 21.56
C ASP A 21 -17.52 -13.67 21.94
N ALA A 22 -17.56 -14.30 23.11
CA ALA A 22 -16.54 -15.22 23.64
C ALA A 22 -16.24 -16.46 22.75
N ARG A 23 -16.83 -16.54 21.55
CA ARG A 23 -16.59 -17.62 20.58
C ARG A 23 -15.33 -17.44 19.74
N ALA A 24 -14.74 -16.24 19.71
CA ALA A 24 -13.46 -16.00 19.03
C ALA A 24 -12.25 -16.53 19.83
N ALA A 25 -12.41 -16.79 21.14
CA ALA A 25 -11.32 -17.23 22.02
C ALA A 25 -10.83 -18.67 21.75
N GLY A 26 -11.64 -19.51 21.09
CA GLY A 26 -11.31 -20.91 20.81
C GLY A 26 -10.57 -21.17 19.49
N ALA A 27 -10.49 -20.18 18.59
CA ALA A 27 -10.01 -20.38 17.21
C ALA A 27 -8.54 -19.98 16.97
N LEU A 28 -7.85 -19.45 17.98
CA LEU A 28 -6.48 -18.94 17.84
C LEU A 28 -5.38 -20.01 18.08
N ARG A 29 -5.75 -21.22 18.54
CA ARG A 29 -4.81 -22.34 18.67
C ARG A 29 -4.53 -22.98 17.31
N GLY A 30 -3.47 -22.52 16.63
CA GLY A 30 -2.95 -23.15 15.39
C GLY A 30 -2.52 -22.19 14.28
N LEU A 31 -2.43 -20.89 14.56
CA LEU A 31 -2.28 -19.82 13.56
C LEU A 31 -0.93 -19.70 12.86
N PHE A 32 0.09 -20.38 13.36
CA PHE A 32 1.43 -20.33 12.78
C PHE A 32 1.66 -21.56 11.93
N GLY A 33 1.02 -21.59 10.76
CA GLY A 33 1.29 -22.58 9.72
C GLY A 33 2.24 -21.99 8.68
N PRO A 34 3.29 -22.70 8.24
CA PRO A 34 4.09 -22.25 7.11
C PRO A 34 3.19 -22.00 5.91
N ARG A 35 3.46 -20.91 5.19
CA ARG A 35 2.69 -20.54 4.00
C ARG A 35 2.71 -21.68 2.97
N ARG A 36 1.59 -21.92 2.31
CA ARG A 36 1.58 -22.78 1.11
C ARG A 36 2.29 -22.04 -0.02
N GLU A 37 3.28 -22.68 -0.62
CA GLU A 37 3.99 -22.18 -1.79
C GLU A 37 3.00 -21.74 -2.89
N GLY A 38 3.25 -20.59 -3.53
CA GLY A 38 2.40 -20.08 -4.63
C GLY A 38 1.11 -19.35 -4.23
N GLN A 39 0.92 -19.02 -2.95
CA GLN A 39 -0.15 -18.09 -2.57
C GLN A 39 0.09 -16.69 -3.19
N PRO A 40 -0.95 -15.86 -3.41
CA PRO A 40 -0.75 -14.48 -3.87
C PRO A 40 -0.29 -13.57 -2.72
N ILE A 41 0.64 -12.65 -3.01
CA ILE A 41 1.04 -11.53 -2.16
C ILE A 41 0.77 -10.21 -2.90
N LEU A 42 0.15 -9.26 -2.21
CA LEU A 42 0.01 -7.88 -2.67
C LEU A 42 0.90 -6.96 -1.82
N VAL A 43 1.70 -6.12 -2.46
CA VAL A 43 2.46 -5.05 -1.81
C VAL A 43 1.88 -3.71 -2.23
N LEU A 44 1.31 -2.98 -1.28
CA LEU A 44 0.76 -1.64 -1.48
C LEU A 44 1.84 -0.59 -1.20
N VAL A 45 2.09 0.28 -2.15
CA VAL A 45 3.00 1.43 -2.01
C VAL A 45 2.18 2.70 -2.13
N GLU A 46 1.94 3.37 -1.01
CA GLU A 46 1.21 4.64 -1.01
C GLU A 46 2.18 5.81 -1.21
N LEU A 47 1.96 6.60 -2.26
CA LEU A 47 2.68 7.83 -2.57
C LEU A 47 1.90 9.02 -1.99
N SER A 48 2.06 9.25 -0.69
CA SER A 48 1.19 10.16 0.05
C SER A 48 1.52 11.62 -0.21
N GLY A 49 0.47 12.38 -0.49
CA GLY A 49 0.54 13.80 -0.73
C GLY A 49 0.16 14.16 -2.15
N GLY A 50 -0.51 13.33 -2.94
CA GLY A 50 -0.96 13.72 -4.28
C GLY A 50 0.17 13.84 -5.30
N ASN A 51 0.71 12.71 -5.75
CA ASN A 51 1.82 12.65 -6.70
C ASN A 51 1.51 13.44 -7.99
N ASP A 52 2.48 14.21 -8.48
CA ASP A 52 2.36 14.90 -9.76
C ASP A 52 2.43 13.92 -10.92
N GLY A 53 1.24 13.44 -11.30
CA GLY A 53 1.07 12.44 -12.34
C GLY A 53 1.64 12.86 -13.70
N LEU A 54 1.57 14.15 -14.05
CA LEU A 54 2.04 14.67 -15.33
C LEU A 54 3.57 14.86 -15.38
N ASN A 55 4.24 14.88 -14.22
CA ASN A 55 5.71 14.80 -14.13
C ASN A 55 6.19 13.40 -13.70
N THR A 56 5.29 12.43 -13.55
CA THR A 56 5.63 11.02 -13.28
C THR A 56 5.47 10.18 -14.55
N LEU A 57 4.30 10.30 -15.19
CA LEU A 57 3.98 9.79 -16.53
C LEU A 57 3.77 11.02 -17.43
N VAL A 58 4.84 11.44 -18.08
CA VAL A 58 4.93 12.67 -18.86
C VAL A 58 4.27 12.47 -20.23
N PRO A 59 3.21 13.22 -20.58
CA PRO A 59 2.63 13.22 -21.93
C PRO A 59 3.51 14.07 -22.85
N HIS A 60 4.72 13.61 -23.11
CA HIS A 60 5.72 14.34 -23.90
C HIS A 60 5.26 14.57 -25.34
N GLY A 61 4.29 13.81 -25.85
CA GLY A 61 3.65 14.02 -27.13
C GLY A 61 2.69 15.23 -27.17
N ASP A 62 2.25 15.75 -26.02
CA ASP A 62 1.23 16.79 -25.92
C ASP A 62 1.81 18.20 -25.70
N ASP A 63 1.64 19.10 -26.65
CA ASP A 63 2.08 20.49 -26.51
C ASP A 63 1.35 21.27 -25.40
N ALA A 64 0.14 20.84 -24.99
CA ALA A 64 -0.58 21.46 -23.90
C ALA A 64 0.17 21.33 -22.56
N TYR A 65 0.87 20.21 -22.35
CA TYR A 65 1.75 20.00 -21.20
C TYR A 65 2.84 21.08 -21.14
N TYR A 66 3.57 21.28 -22.23
CA TYR A 66 4.65 22.26 -22.31
C TYR A 66 4.16 23.71 -22.21
N ARG A 67 2.97 24.01 -22.77
CA ARG A 67 2.36 25.35 -22.65
C ARG A 67 1.95 25.67 -21.21
N ALA A 68 1.46 24.67 -20.47
CA ALA A 68 0.96 24.81 -19.11
C ALA A 68 2.05 24.74 -18.03
N ARG A 69 3.21 24.15 -18.35
CA ARG A 69 4.32 23.89 -17.40
C ARG A 69 5.65 24.42 -17.96
N ARG A 70 5.78 25.74 -18.03
CA ARG A 70 6.93 26.37 -18.70
C ARG A 70 8.25 26.17 -17.94
N VAL A 71 8.18 26.03 -16.62
CA VAL A 71 9.33 25.87 -15.74
C VAL A 71 9.53 24.41 -15.37
N ILE A 72 8.46 23.71 -15.01
CA ILE A 72 8.56 22.37 -14.42
C ILE A 72 8.44 21.22 -15.42
N ALA A 73 8.17 21.49 -16.71
CA ALA A 73 8.07 20.42 -17.70
C ALA A 73 9.39 19.68 -17.89
N HIS A 74 9.33 18.35 -17.97
CA HIS A 74 10.48 17.56 -18.41
C HIS A 74 10.69 17.76 -19.93
N PRO A 75 11.91 18.14 -20.38
CA PRO A 75 12.22 18.25 -21.79
C PRO A 75 11.92 16.93 -22.52
N ARG A 76 11.35 17.00 -23.74
CA ARG A 76 10.98 15.81 -24.54
C ARG A 76 12.14 14.80 -24.66
N ALA A 77 13.38 15.29 -24.77
CA ALA A 77 14.57 14.45 -24.92
C ALA A 77 14.97 13.69 -23.65
N ASP A 78 14.54 14.14 -22.47
CA ASP A 78 14.88 13.50 -21.19
C ASP A 78 13.82 12.47 -20.76
N VAL A 79 12.63 12.53 -21.37
CA VAL A 79 11.51 11.64 -21.04
C VAL A 79 11.79 10.22 -21.55
N LEU A 80 11.54 9.24 -20.69
CA LEU A 80 11.70 7.82 -21.00
C LEU A 80 10.47 7.32 -21.75
N ASP A 81 10.43 7.54 -23.06
CA ASP A 81 9.29 7.24 -23.93
C ASP A 81 8.79 5.78 -23.84
N LEU A 82 7.48 5.59 -23.61
CA LEU A 82 6.86 4.27 -23.48
C LEU A 82 6.10 3.82 -24.73
N ASP A 83 5.47 4.76 -25.45
CA ASP A 83 4.57 4.46 -26.57
C ASP A 83 4.53 5.53 -27.68
N GLY A 84 5.45 6.51 -27.64
CA GLY A 84 5.51 7.63 -28.58
C GLY A 84 4.65 8.84 -28.18
N TYR A 85 3.80 8.74 -27.16
CA TYR A 85 2.98 9.84 -26.66
C TYR A 85 3.21 10.12 -25.17
N VAL A 86 3.30 9.09 -24.34
CA VAL A 86 3.65 9.19 -22.92
C VAL A 86 4.97 8.50 -22.59
N GLY A 87 5.64 8.99 -21.56
CA GLY A 87 6.91 8.44 -21.08
C GLY A 87 7.07 8.59 -19.58
N LEU A 88 7.97 7.81 -18.97
CA LEU A 88 8.29 7.98 -17.56
C LEU A 88 9.23 9.18 -17.35
N ALA A 89 9.15 9.80 -16.16
CA ALA A 89 10.11 10.81 -15.73
C ALA A 89 11.57 10.29 -15.82
N PRO A 90 12.57 11.16 -16.06
CA PRO A 90 13.97 10.76 -16.24
C PRO A 90 14.58 10.03 -15.04
N GLN A 91 14.00 10.16 -13.84
CA GLN A 91 14.43 9.49 -12.62
C GLN A 91 14.01 8.02 -12.57
N LEU A 92 12.98 7.63 -13.34
CA LEU A 92 12.35 6.30 -13.29
C LEU A 92 13.02 5.28 -14.25
N LYS A 93 14.35 5.30 -14.34
CA LYS A 93 15.11 4.49 -15.32
C LYS A 93 15.00 2.99 -15.06
N ARG A 94 14.93 2.56 -13.81
CA ARG A 94 14.83 1.14 -13.48
C ARG A 94 13.41 0.63 -13.67
N LEU A 95 12.39 1.43 -13.34
CA LEU A 95 11.01 1.14 -13.71
C LEU A 95 10.80 1.12 -15.23
N ARG A 96 11.52 1.96 -15.97
CA ARG A 96 11.55 1.86 -17.44
C ARG A 96 12.08 0.50 -17.90
N ALA A 97 13.17 -0.01 -17.30
CA ALA A 97 13.66 -1.35 -17.62
C ALA A 97 12.62 -2.46 -17.29
N GLU A 98 11.86 -2.29 -16.20
CA GLU A 98 10.75 -3.22 -15.88
C GLU A 98 9.61 -3.15 -16.90
N TYR A 99 9.35 -1.99 -17.49
CA TYR A 99 8.39 -1.83 -18.57
C TYR A 99 8.84 -2.52 -19.85
N ASP A 100 10.10 -2.32 -20.26
CA ASP A 100 10.66 -2.92 -21.48
C ASP A 100 10.62 -4.46 -21.43
N GLU A 101 10.71 -4.99 -20.22
CA GLU A 101 10.63 -6.41 -19.92
C GLU A 101 9.19 -6.94 -19.72
N GLY A 102 8.19 -6.08 -19.91
CA GLY A 102 6.77 -6.44 -19.82
C GLY A 102 6.25 -6.64 -18.39
N ARG A 103 7.00 -6.21 -17.36
CA ARG A 103 6.68 -6.43 -15.94
C ARG A 103 6.07 -5.21 -15.24
N LEU A 104 6.03 -4.06 -15.90
CA LEU A 104 5.37 -2.84 -15.42
C LEU A 104 4.16 -2.48 -16.29
N ALA A 105 2.99 -2.40 -15.65
CA ALA A 105 1.79 -1.80 -16.21
C ALA A 105 1.58 -0.40 -15.61
N VAL A 106 1.33 0.59 -16.47
CA VAL A 106 1.02 1.96 -16.08
C VAL A 106 -0.44 2.25 -16.42
N VAL A 107 -1.28 2.50 -15.41
CA VAL A 107 -2.69 2.85 -15.61
C VAL A 107 -2.84 4.36 -15.62
N GLN A 108 -3.29 4.91 -16.74
CA GLN A 108 -3.46 6.34 -16.94
C GLN A 108 -4.78 6.86 -16.40
N GLY A 109 -4.77 8.14 -16.03
CA GLY A 109 -5.98 8.89 -15.71
C GLY A 109 -6.81 8.25 -14.60
N ALA A 110 -6.16 7.59 -13.64
CA ALA A 110 -6.82 6.95 -12.52
C ALA A 110 -7.44 8.02 -11.61
N GLY A 111 -8.73 7.89 -11.36
CA GLY A 111 -9.50 8.81 -10.52
C GLY A 111 -10.88 8.23 -10.22
N TYR A 112 -11.85 9.09 -9.89
CA TYR A 112 -13.21 8.68 -9.56
C TYR A 112 -14.21 9.83 -9.78
N PRO A 113 -15.52 9.52 -9.96
CA PRO A 113 -16.56 10.55 -10.08
C PRO A 113 -16.62 11.47 -8.86
N GLN A 114 -16.89 12.75 -9.09
CA GLN A 114 -16.96 13.79 -8.05
C GLN A 114 -15.69 13.82 -7.17
N PRO A 115 -14.52 14.04 -7.78
CA PRO A 115 -13.26 13.94 -7.06
C PRO A 115 -13.13 15.02 -5.98
N ASN A 116 -12.40 14.67 -4.93
CA ASN A 116 -12.09 15.52 -3.79
C ASN A 116 -10.58 15.86 -3.81
N ARG A 117 -10.23 17.05 -3.36
CA ARG A 117 -8.83 17.54 -3.31
C ARG A 117 -8.29 17.62 -1.88
N SER A 118 -9.07 17.22 -0.89
CA SER A 118 -8.62 17.10 0.49
C SER A 118 -7.89 15.78 0.65
N HIS A 119 -6.62 15.81 1.07
CA HIS A 119 -5.86 14.59 1.38
C HIS A 119 -6.68 13.65 2.27
N PHE A 120 -7.26 14.15 3.37
CA PHE A 120 -8.06 13.34 4.27
C PHE A 120 -9.21 12.64 3.55
N LYS A 121 -10.03 13.40 2.80
CA LYS A 121 -11.22 12.80 2.18
C LYS A 121 -10.89 11.88 1.02
N SER A 122 -9.89 12.23 0.21
CA SER A 122 -9.46 11.39 -0.90
C SER A 122 -8.80 10.11 -0.38
N MET A 123 -7.90 10.20 0.60
CA MET A 123 -7.33 9.03 1.27
C MET A 123 -8.41 8.09 1.79
N GLU A 124 -9.46 8.61 2.44
CA GLU A 124 -10.59 7.79 2.87
C GLU A 124 -11.24 7.02 1.70
N ILE A 125 -11.51 7.68 0.58
CA ILE A 125 -12.13 7.06 -0.61
C ILE A 125 -11.23 5.98 -1.20
N TRP A 126 -9.93 6.26 -1.33
CA TRP A 126 -8.95 5.30 -1.87
C TRP A 126 -8.68 4.13 -0.91
N HIS A 127 -8.77 4.36 0.41
CA HIS A 127 -8.60 3.32 1.42
C HIS A 127 -9.85 2.45 1.60
N THR A 128 -11.04 2.95 1.30
CA THR A 128 -12.27 2.13 1.34
C THR A 128 -12.67 1.54 0.01
N GLY A 129 -12.20 2.13 -1.10
CA GLY A 129 -12.75 1.84 -2.42
C GLY A 129 -14.22 2.29 -2.56
N ARG A 130 -14.69 3.20 -1.69
CA ARG A 130 -16.07 3.70 -1.68
C ARG A 130 -16.13 5.20 -1.90
N ALA A 131 -17.08 5.64 -2.73
CA ALA A 131 -17.29 7.07 -3.01
C ALA A 131 -17.61 7.90 -1.76
N SER A 132 -18.28 7.31 -0.76
CA SER A 132 -18.57 7.96 0.52
C SER A 132 -17.35 8.14 1.42
N GLY A 133 -16.21 7.50 1.10
CA GLY A 133 -15.03 7.50 1.95
C GLY A 133 -15.17 6.58 3.15
N ARG A 134 -14.73 7.04 4.33
CA ARG A 134 -14.71 6.25 5.56
C ARG A 134 -16.09 6.23 6.22
N GLU A 135 -16.53 5.03 6.56
CA GLU A 135 -17.74 4.77 7.35
C GLU A 135 -17.39 3.85 8.54
N SER A 136 -18.39 3.40 9.31
CA SER A 136 -18.14 2.37 10.31
C SER A 136 -17.85 1.04 9.61
N GLY A 137 -16.60 0.56 9.67
CA GLY A 137 -16.27 -0.72 9.05
C GLY A 137 -14.78 -0.90 8.72
N PRO A 138 -14.48 -1.93 7.91
CA PRO A 138 -13.14 -2.18 7.40
C PRO A 138 -12.82 -1.35 6.15
N GLY A 139 -11.53 -1.18 5.86
CA GLY A 139 -11.05 -0.72 4.56
C GLY A 139 -11.19 -1.81 3.49
N TRP A 140 -10.78 -1.53 2.25
CA TRP A 140 -10.96 -2.48 1.15
C TRP A 140 -10.11 -3.75 1.33
N ILE A 141 -8.88 -3.65 1.87
CA ILE A 141 -8.08 -4.82 2.22
C ILE A 141 -8.72 -5.57 3.38
N GLY A 142 -9.30 -4.88 4.35
CA GLY A 142 -10.05 -5.53 5.42
C GLY A 142 -11.26 -6.32 4.91
N HIS A 143 -11.96 -5.82 3.89
CA HIS A 143 -13.01 -6.56 3.20
C HIS A 143 -12.45 -7.78 2.43
N LEU A 144 -11.34 -7.62 1.72
CA LEU A 144 -10.66 -8.72 1.03
C LEU A 144 -10.26 -9.82 2.02
N ALA A 145 -9.67 -9.43 3.16
CA ALA A 145 -9.26 -10.32 4.23
C ALA A 145 -10.44 -11.13 4.76
N ASN A 146 -11.56 -10.46 5.06
CA ASN A 146 -12.77 -11.12 5.55
C ASN A 146 -13.36 -12.11 4.52
N GLU A 147 -13.15 -11.90 3.22
CA GLU A 147 -13.61 -12.83 2.18
C GLU A 147 -12.68 -14.02 2.00
N LEU A 148 -11.36 -13.79 2.00
CA LEU A 148 -10.35 -14.84 1.81
C LEU A 148 -10.22 -15.77 3.02
N TRP A 149 -10.40 -15.24 4.22
CA TRP A 149 -9.94 -15.86 5.45
C TRP A 149 -11.05 -16.02 6.51
N LYS A 150 -12.24 -16.39 6.06
CA LYS A 150 -13.45 -16.42 6.89
C LYS A 150 -13.30 -17.20 8.20
N ASP A 151 -12.57 -18.31 8.15
CA ASP A 151 -12.48 -19.25 9.27
C ASP A 151 -11.06 -19.38 9.83
N ASP A 152 -10.15 -18.50 9.40
CA ASP A 152 -8.72 -18.61 9.70
C ASP A 152 -8.15 -17.22 10.02
N VAL A 153 -7.80 -16.95 11.28
CA VAL A 153 -7.41 -15.61 11.75
C VAL A 153 -5.92 -15.54 12.03
N ASP A 154 -5.09 -15.42 11.01
CA ASP A 154 -3.64 -15.25 11.17
C ASP A 154 -3.25 -13.76 11.30
N PRO A 155 -2.60 -13.34 12.41
CA PRO A 155 -2.21 -11.95 12.64
C PRO A 155 -1.15 -11.43 11.64
N ASN A 156 -0.36 -12.30 11.02
CA ASN A 156 0.72 -11.91 10.12
C ASN A 156 0.25 -11.65 8.67
N ARG A 157 -1.03 -11.86 8.35
CA ARG A 157 -1.54 -11.75 6.98
C ARG A 157 -1.48 -10.35 6.40
N LEU A 158 -1.77 -9.37 7.25
CA LEU A 158 -1.81 -7.96 6.92
C LEU A 158 -0.69 -7.27 7.69
N VAL A 159 0.30 -6.75 6.96
CA VAL A 159 1.45 -6.06 7.58
C VAL A 159 1.60 -4.68 6.96
N HIS A 160 1.69 -3.65 7.80
CA HIS A 160 2.14 -2.33 7.40
C HIS A 160 3.52 -2.04 8.00
N VAL A 161 4.45 -1.62 7.14
CA VAL A 161 5.75 -1.11 7.54
C VAL A 161 5.73 0.41 7.45
N GLY A 162 5.56 1.08 8.59
CA GLY A 162 5.39 2.53 8.69
C GLY A 162 4.95 2.99 10.08
N SER A 163 4.80 4.29 10.25
CA SER A 163 4.46 4.88 11.56
C SER A 163 2.97 4.79 11.90
N GLN A 164 2.09 4.76 10.90
CA GLN A 164 0.64 4.82 11.09
C GLN A 164 -0.06 3.81 10.17
N LEU A 165 -0.89 2.95 10.75
CA LEU A 165 -1.65 1.95 9.99
C LEU A 165 -2.64 2.65 9.03
N PRO A 166 -2.55 2.40 7.70
CA PRO A 166 -3.51 2.90 6.73
C PRO A 166 -4.91 2.34 6.96
N TYR A 167 -5.95 3.14 6.71
CA TYR A 167 -7.33 2.69 6.90
C TYR A 167 -7.70 1.53 5.96
N SER A 168 -7.01 1.40 4.83
CA SER A 168 -7.18 0.30 3.87
C SER A 168 -7.04 -1.07 4.52
N LEU A 169 -6.08 -1.22 5.44
CA LEU A 169 -5.79 -2.45 6.17
C LEU A 169 -6.68 -2.65 7.41
N GLN A 170 -7.53 -1.69 7.77
CA GLN A 170 -8.37 -1.83 8.96
C GLN A 170 -9.37 -2.98 8.76
N SER A 171 -9.31 -3.98 9.63
CA SER A 171 -10.29 -5.07 9.72
C SER A 171 -10.58 -5.39 11.18
N ARG A 172 -11.84 -5.73 11.48
CA ARG A 172 -12.25 -6.20 12.80
C ARG A 172 -11.89 -7.67 13.05
N ARG A 173 -11.83 -8.47 12.00
CA ARG A 173 -11.59 -9.93 12.10
C ARG A 173 -10.12 -10.29 11.87
N HIS A 174 -9.42 -9.55 11.02
CA HIS A 174 -8.00 -9.78 10.70
C HIS A 174 -7.20 -8.53 11.08
N PRO A 175 -6.82 -8.36 12.37
CA PRO A 175 -6.05 -7.20 12.77
C PRO A 175 -4.70 -7.16 12.03
N ALA A 176 -4.29 -5.98 11.55
CA ALA A 176 -3.03 -5.81 10.86
C ALA A 176 -1.88 -5.55 11.85
N VAL A 177 -0.72 -6.11 11.55
CA VAL A 177 0.53 -5.76 12.22
C VAL A 177 1.00 -4.40 11.68
N ASN A 178 1.32 -3.47 12.58
CA ASN A 178 1.93 -2.19 12.25
C ASN A 178 3.29 -2.08 12.94
N LEU A 179 4.36 -1.89 12.14
CA LEU A 179 5.72 -1.79 12.64
C LEU A 179 6.51 -0.74 11.84
N GLN A 180 7.29 0.11 12.53
CA GLN A 180 8.14 1.09 11.85
C GLN A 180 9.60 0.63 11.81
N VAL A 181 10.10 0.13 12.94
CA VAL A 181 11.46 -0.39 13.10
C VAL A 181 11.31 -1.83 13.58
N PRO A 182 11.57 -2.85 12.74
CA PRO A 182 11.35 -4.24 13.09
C PRO A 182 12.10 -4.68 14.35
N GLU A 183 13.32 -4.18 14.57
CA GLU A 183 14.15 -4.49 15.74
C GLU A 183 13.46 -4.09 17.05
N ASN A 184 12.68 -3.02 16.98
CA ASN A 184 11.90 -2.47 18.09
C ASN A 184 10.47 -3.01 18.12
N TYR A 185 10.07 -3.85 17.16
CA TYR A 185 8.75 -4.47 17.16
C TYR A 185 8.66 -5.47 18.30
N ARG A 186 8.17 -5.01 19.44
CA ARG A 186 7.93 -5.77 20.67
C ARG A 186 6.57 -5.38 21.21
N TRP A 187 5.83 -6.34 21.73
CA TRP A 187 4.66 -6.04 22.53
C TRP A 187 5.06 -5.21 23.76
N ALA A 188 4.45 -4.03 23.93
CA ALA A 188 4.77 -3.06 24.97
C ALA A 188 3.97 -3.26 26.29
N GLY A 189 3.50 -4.47 26.57
CA GLY A 189 2.94 -4.80 27.89
C GLY A 189 4.01 -5.39 28.80
N ASN A 190 4.22 -4.79 29.98
CA ASN A 190 5.16 -5.34 30.96
C ASN A 190 4.58 -6.63 31.56
N GLU A 191 5.43 -7.62 31.87
CA GLU A 191 5.00 -8.84 32.57
C GLU A 191 4.37 -8.53 33.94
N GLU A 192 4.79 -7.41 34.55
CA GLU A 192 4.20 -6.87 35.77
C GLU A 192 2.76 -6.38 35.60
N ASP A 193 2.41 -5.78 34.44
CA ASP A 193 1.03 -5.33 34.18
C ASP A 193 0.07 -6.52 34.07
N ILE A 194 0.57 -7.66 33.58
CA ILE A 194 -0.14 -8.93 33.51
C ILE A 194 -0.31 -9.51 34.92
N ALA A 195 0.76 -9.57 35.71
CA ALA A 195 0.70 -10.02 37.11
C ALA A 195 -0.22 -9.11 37.97
N MET A 196 -0.28 -7.81 37.66
CA MET A 196 -1.16 -6.84 38.30
C MET A 196 -2.63 -7.04 37.89
N PHE A 197 -2.88 -7.43 36.64
CA PHE A 197 -4.22 -7.85 36.18
C PHE A 197 -4.65 -9.19 36.81
N GLU A 198 -3.71 -10.13 36.98
CA GLU A 198 -3.93 -11.42 37.64
C GLU A 198 -4.20 -11.29 39.15
N THR A 199 -3.50 -10.38 39.82
CA THR A 199 -3.72 -10.09 41.24
C THR A 199 -4.94 -9.21 41.48
N GLY A 200 -5.27 -8.28 40.57
CA GLY A 200 -6.44 -7.40 40.65
C GLY A 200 -7.79 -8.05 40.24
N SER A 201 -7.76 -9.12 39.43
CA SER A 201 -8.96 -9.86 39.01
C SER A 201 -9.43 -10.90 40.02
N SER A 202 -8.67 -11.12 41.10
CA SER A 202 -9.06 -12.00 42.20
C SER A 202 -10.26 -11.50 43.02
N GLY A 203 -10.74 -10.27 42.76
CA GLY A 203 -11.84 -9.65 43.50
C GLY A 203 -12.99 -9.04 42.68
N ALA A 204 -12.98 -9.10 41.34
CA ALA A 204 -14.00 -8.42 40.54
C ALA A 204 -14.43 -9.23 39.30
N GLY A 205 -15.37 -10.16 39.49
CA GLY A 205 -16.47 -10.51 38.59
C GLY A 205 -16.29 -10.60 37.06
N GLY A 206 -15.08 -10.70 36.53
CA GLY A 206 -14.81 -10.94 35.11
C GLY A 206 -14.83 -12.43 34.84
N SER A 207 -15.64 -12.89 33.88
CA SER A 207 -15.70 -14.31 33.52
C SER A 207 -14.31 -14.80 33.08
N ASP A 208 -13.82 -15.94 33.59
CA ASP A 208 -12.53 -16.56 33.23
C ASP A 208 -12.24 -16.56 31.71
N SER A 209 -13.29 -16.69 30.89
CA SER A 209 -13.21 -16.64 29.42
C SER A 209 -12.65 -15.34 28.82
N GLN A 210 -12.83 -14.18 29.46
CA GLN A 210 -12.30 -12.90 28.99
C GLN A 210 -10.81 -12.76 29.31
N LEU A 211 -10.38 -13.25 30.48
CA LEU A 211 -8.97 -13.29 30.87
C LEU A 211 -8.19 -14.27 30.00
N ASP A 212 -8.75 -15.45 29.73
CA ASP A 212 -8.13 -16.43 28.83
C ASP A 212 -8.02 -15.92 27.39
N PHE A 213 -9.03 -15.18 26.91
CA PHE A 213 -8.96 -14.48 25.63
C PHE A 213 -7.81 -13.46 25.59
N LEU A 214 -7.71 -12.59 26.61
CA LEU A 214 -6.64 -11.60 26.70
C LEU A 214 -5.24 -12.26 26.75
N ARG A 215 -5.10 -13.36 27.49
CA ARG A 215 -3.85 -14.15 27.52
C ARG A 215 -3.49 -14.71 26.16
N GLY A 216 -4.46 -15.26 25.43
CA GLY A 216 -4.27 -15.75 24.06
C GLY A 216 -3.74 -14.65 23.13
N VAL A 217 -4.42 -13.50 23.10
CA VAL A 217 -4.01 -12.33 22.30
C VAL A 217 -2.58 -11.88 22.63
N MET A 218 -2.19 -11.86 23.91
CA MET A 218 -0.83 -11.49 24.31
C MET A 218 0.22 -12.51 23.88
N GLN A 219 -0.07 -13.81 23.99
CA GLN A 219 0.84 -14.86 23.53
C GLN A 219 1.06 -14.78 22.02
N ASP A 220 -0.02 -14.57 21.26
CA ASP A 220 0.04 -14.45 19.81
C ASP A 220 0.83 -13.21 19.38
N ALA A 221 0.60 -12.06 20.02
CA ALA A 221 1.37 -10.84 19.77
C ALA A 221 2.87 -11.02 20.06
N ARG A 222 3.22 -11.74 21.14
CA ARG A 222 4.62 -12.06 21.47
C ARG A 222 5.24 -12.97 20.41
N ALA A 223 4.54 -14.04 20.00
CA ALA A 223 5.00 -14.99 18.99
C ALA A 223 5.21 -14.33 17.63
N SER A 224 4.21 -13.61 17.12
CA SER A 224 4.29 -12.83 15.87
C SER A 224 5.47 -11.84 15.91
N SER A 225 5.65 -11.10 17.00
CA SER A 225 6.77 -10.17 17.13
C SER A 225 8.14 -10.83 17.07
N LEU A 226 8.28 -12.02 17.65
CA LEU A 226 9.53 -12.77 17.61
C LEU A 226 9.84 -13.29 16.21
N GLU A 227 8.82 -13.75 15.50
CA GLU A 227 8.93 -14.24 14.13
C GLU A 227 9.36 -13.14 13.16
N VAL A 228 8.69 -11.98 13.19
CA VAL A 228 9.08 -10.79 12.41
C VAL A 228 10.52 -10.37 12.68
N ARG A 229 10.91 -10.25 13.95
CA ARG A 229 12.30 -9.90 14.33
C ARG A 229 13.32 -10.91 13.81
N ARG A 230 13.00 -12.21 13.88
CA ARG A 230 13.88 -13.27 13.40
C ARG A 230 13.99 -13.27 11.87
N ALA A 231 12.89 -13.04 11.16
CA ALA A 231 12.86 -12.92 9.71
C ALA A 231 13.80 -11.81 9.25
N VAL A 232 13.63 -10.61 9.79
CA VAL A 232 14.47 -9.44 9.45
C VAL A 232 15.94 -9.66 9.83
N ALA A 233 16.23 -10.15 11.04
CA ALA A 233 17.62 -10.34 11.49
C ALA A 233 18.40 -11.38 10.67
N ARG A 234 17.70 -12.41 10.16
CA ARG A 234 18.29 -13.48 9.33
C ARG A 234 18.35 -13.11 7.85
N TYR A 235 17.57 -12.12 7.43
CA TYR A 235 17.49 -11.73 6.04
C TYR A 235 18.83 -11.22 5.53
N ARG A 236 19.20 -11.65 4.33
CA ARG A 236 20.37 -11.18 3.61
C ARG A 236 19.91 -10.78 2.21
N PRO A 237 19.83 -9.46 1.93
CA PRO A 237 19.51 -8.98 0.60
C PRO A 237 20.56 -9.46 -0.41
N VAL A 238 20.10 -9.88 -1.59
CA VAL A 238 20.95 -10.13 -2.76
C VAL A 238 21.12 -8.85 -3.56
N ALA A 239 20.08 -8.02 -3.64
CA ALA A 239 20.14 -6.69 -4.24
C ALA A 239 20.67 -5.64 -3.24
N GLU A 240 21.29 -4.59 -3.77
CA GLU A 240 21.69 -3.41 -2.99
C GLU A 240 20.48 -2.47 -2.84
N TYR A 241 20.03 -2.29 -1.60
CA TYR A 241 19.00 -1.31 -1.26
C TYR A 241 19.65 0.04 -0.94
N PRO A 242 19.16 1.16 -1.50
CA PRO A 242 19.65 2.47 -1.13
C PRO A 242 19.31 2.80 0.33
N ASP A 243 20.08 3.71 0.93
CA ASP A 243 19.87 4.17 2.31
C ASP A 243 18.74 5.20 2.40
N GLU A 244 17.54 4.77 2.00
CA GLU A 244 16.33 5.59 1.94
C GLU A 244 15.15 4.90 2.62
N SER A 245 14.21 5.70 3.12
CA SER A 245 13.13 5.22 3.99
C SER A 245 12.23 4.17 3.33
N LEU A 246 11.89 4.36 2.05
CA LEU A 246 11.08 3.43 1.29
C LEU A 246 11.84 2.12 1.04
N ALA A 247 13.12 2.22 0.67
CA ALA A 247 13.98 1.06 0.43
C ALA A 247 14.12 0.19 1.67
N GLN A 248 14.37 0.78 2.84
CA GLN A 248 14.42 0.04 4.10
C GLN A 248 13.08 -0.64 4.42
N SER A 249 11.96 0.05 4.18
CA SER A 249 10.62 -0.52 4.39
C SER A 249 10.36 -1.72 3.45
N LEU A 250 10.78 -1.63 2.19
CA LEU A 250 10.67 -2.71 1.22
C LEU A 250 11.64 -3.86 1.48
N ALA A 251 12.83 -3.60 2.04
CA ALA A 251 13.76 -4.64 2.50
C ALA A 251 13.14 -5.47 3.64
N VAL A 252 12.41 -4.82 4.55
CA VAL A 252 11.60 -5.52 5.56
C VAL A 252 10.53 -6.37 4.88
N CYS A 253 9.77 -5.83 3.93
CA CYS A 253 8.78 -6.62 3.19
C CYS A 253 9.40 -7.86 2.53
N ALA A 254 10.56 -7.71 1.90
CA ALA A 254 11.28 -8.82 1.27
C ALA A 254 11.70 -9.88 2.30
N ALA A 255 12.17 -9.46 3.48
CA ALA A 255 12.49 -10.36 4.59
C ALA A 255 11.29 -11.18 5.08
N LEU A 256 10.11 -10.55 5.21
CA LEU A 256 8.90 -11.26 5.65
C LEU A 256 8.40 -12.25 4.57
N ILE A 257 8.53 -11.89 3.30
CA ILE A 257 8.18 -12.77 2.17
C ILE A 257 9.13 -13.97 2.12
N ASP A 258 10.44 -13.74 2.22
CA ASP A 258 11.48 -14.78 2.19
C ASP A 258 11.37 -15.75 3.37
N ALA A 259 11.02 -15.23 4.55
CA ALA A 259 10.80 -16.05 5.74
C ALA A 259 9.46 -16.82 5.74
N GLN A 260 8.57 -16.57 4.76
CA GLN A 260 7.30 -17.27 4.57
C GLN A 260 6.35 -17.24 5.79
N ILE A 261 6.36 -16.15 6.56
CA ILE A 261 5.64 -16.02 7.84
C ILE A 261 4.12 -15.79 7.72
N GLY A 262 3.53 -16.12 6.57
CA GLY A 262 2.08 -16.01 6.31
C GLY A 262 1.60 -14.69 5.73
N CYS A 263 2.47 -13.71 5.47
CA CYS A 263 2.08 -12.42 4.89
C CYS A 263 1.45 -12.58 3.49
N GLN A 264 0.30 -11.93 3.26
CA GLN A 264 -0.38 -11.92 1.96
C GLN A 264 -0.73 -10.51 1.48
N VAL A 265 -0.83 -9.54 2.38
CA VAL A 265 -0.86 -8.13 2.03
C VAL A 265 0.16 -7.39 2.88
N LEU A 266 1.13 -6.78 2.21
CA LEU A 266 2.09 -5.86 2.83
C LEU A 266 1.80 -4.45 2.33
N SER A 267 2.03 -3.44 3.17
CA SER A 267 1.86 -2.04 2.81
C SER A 267 3.02 -1.20 3.34
N VAL A 268 3.51 -0.29 2.49
CA VAL A 268 4.50 0.72 2.81
C VAL A 268 4.00 2.08 2.32
N GLN A 269 4.63 3.15 2.79
CA GLN A 269 4.28 4.52 2.43
C GLN A 269 5.54 5.33 2.12
N GLN A 270 5.53 6.03 1.00
CA GLN A 270 6.48 7.10 0.70
C GLN A 270 5.74 8.43 0.76
N ARG A 271 6.20 9.35 1.59
CA ARG A 271 5.51 10.61 1.89
C ARG A 271 6.10 11.76 1.09
N SER A 272 5.60 12.96 1.34
CA SER A 272 6.16 14.22 0.84
C SER A 272 5.87 14.56 -0.62
N TYR A 273 4.93 13.85 -1.27
CA TYR A 273 4.46 14.21 -2.62
C TYR A 273 3.63 15.50 -2.66
N ASP A 274 3.41 16.16 -1.51
CA ASP A 274 2.67 17.42 -1.43
C ASP A 274 3.49 18.67 -1.81
N THR A 275 4.04 18.64 -3.02
CA THR A 275 5.00 19.63 -3.50
C THR A 275 4.30 20.83 -4.15
N HIS A 276 4.18 21.92 -3.40
CA HIS A 276 3.66 23.20 -3.90
C HIS A 276 4.74 24.18 -4.39
N ALA A 277 6.00 23.81 -4.30
CA ALA A 277 7.15 24.58 -4.78
C ALA A 277 8.33 23.63 -5.05
N ASN A 278 9.32 24.12 -5.80
CA ASN A 278 10.55 23.38 -6.12
C ASN A 278 10.28 21.95 -6.68
N GLN A 279 9.31 21.82 -7.60
CA GLN A 279 8.90 20.53 -8.14
C GLN A 279 10.09 19.76 -8.71
N LEU A 280 10.91 20.41 -9.54
CA LEU A 280 12.04 19.79 -10.22
C LEU A 280 13.10 19.18 -9.29
N GLY A 281 13.22 19.70 -8.06
CA GLY A 281 14.13 19.13 -7.05
C GLY A 281 13.41 18.10 -6.19
N SER A 282 12.37 18.53 -5.46
CA SER A 282 11.70 17.72 -4.45
C SER A 282 11.04 16.47 -5.05
N HIS A 283 10.32 16.62 -6.18
CA HIS A 283 9.65 15.50 -6.84
C HIS A 283 10.66 14.56 -7.53
N ALA A 284 11.74 15.10 -8.11
CA ALA A 284 12.81 14.29 -8.68
C ALA A 284 13.43 13.36 -7.64
N SER A 285 13.77 13.86 -6.44
CA SER A 285 14.32 13.04 -5.36
C SER A 285 13.34 11.94 -4.92
N LEU A 286 12.04 12.25 -4.83
CA LEU A 286 11.02 11.25 -4.49
C LEU A 286 10.90 10.16 -5.55
N LEU A 287 10.93 10.52 -6.84
CA LEU A 287 10.89 9.56 -7.94
C LEU A 287 12.16 8.72 -8.03
N GLU A 288 13.34 9.29 -7.72
CA GLU A 288 14.59 8.54 -7.66
C GLU A 288 14.60 7.53 -6.52
N GLU A 289 14.13 7.91 -5.33
CA GLU A 289 13.93 6.96 -4.21
C GLU A 289 12.92 5.87 -4.61
N LEU A 290 11.79 6.23 -5.23
CA LEU A 290 10.78 5.27 -5.67
C LEU A 290 11.36 4.25 -6.67
N ASP A 291 12.07 4.74 -7.69
CA ASP A 291 12.71 3.93 -8.72
C ASP A 291 13.72 2.95 -8.14
N ALA A 292 14.66 3.46 -7.33
CA ALA A 292 15.72 2.65 -6.76
C ALA A 292 15.18 1.63 -5.74
N SER A 293 14.21 2.03 -4.91
CA SER A 293 13.61 1.16 -3.89
C SER A 293 12.81 0.01 -4.50
N LEU A 294 11.98 0.30 -5.51
CA LEU A 294 11.19 -0.74 -6.19
C LEU A 294 12.08 -1.69 -6.99
N ALA A 295 13.11 -1.19 -7.65
CA ALA A 295 14.04 -2.02 -8.41
C ALA A 295 14.87 -2.96 -7.52
N ALA A 296 15.38 -2.46 -6.38
CA ALA A 296 16.06 -3.31 -5.40
C ALA A 296 15.11 -4.40 -4.89
N PHE A 297 13.88 -4.03 -4.55
CA PHE A 297 12.85 -4.97 -4.09
C PHE A 297 12.52 -6.05 -5.10
N THR A 298 12.25 -5.71 -6.37
CA THR A 298 11.93 -6.71 -7.39
C THR A 298 13.12 -7.59 -7.75
N ALA A 299 14.33 -7.02 -7.81
CA ALA A 299 15.56 -7.79 -8.04
C ALA A 299 15.79 -8.83 -6.94
N ASP A 300 15.60 -8.45 -5.68
CA ASP A 300 15.80 -9.34 -4.54
C ASP A 300 14.76 -10.47 -4.50
N LEU A 301 13.49 -10.15 -4.77
CA LEU A 301 12.43 -11.15 -4.90
C LEU A 301 12.74 -12.17 -6.00
N ARG A 302 13.22 -11.72 -7.17
CA ARG A 302 13.60 -12.62 -8.27
C ARG A 302 14.79 -13.50 -7.90
N ALA A 303 15.83 -12.92 -7.31
CA ALA A 303 17.01 -13.66 -6.89
C ALA A 303 16.67 -14.77 -5.88
N LYS A 304 15.61 -14.57 -5.09
CA LYS A 304 15.10 -15.53 -4.10
C LYS A 304 13.94 -16.40 -4.59
N GLY A 305 13.52 -16.27 -5.85
CA GLY A 305 12.42 -17.05 -6.44
C GLY A 305 11.02 -16.72 -5.89
N ASN A 306 10.85 -15.55 -5.28
CA ASN A 306 9.61 -15.09 -4.66
C ASN A 306 8.79 -14.14 -5.54
N ASP A 307 9.27 -13.77 -6.72
CA ASP A 307 8.67 -12.74 -7.59
C ASP A 307 7.35 -13.16 -8.23
N SER A 308 7.18 -14.44 -8.58
CA SER A 308 6.01 -14.96 -9.31
C SER A 308 4.68 -14.84 -8.54
N GLN A 309 4.76 -14.71 -7.21
CA GLN A 309 3.62 -14.57 -6.30
C GLN A 309 3.32 -13.12 -5.90
N VAL A 310 4.21 -12.17 -6.19
CA VAL A 310 4.10 -10.79 -5.71
C VAL A 310 3.53 -9.89 -6.82
N CYS A 311 2.48 -9.16 -6.46
CA CYS A 311 1.98 -8.02 -7.23
C CYS A 311 2.22 -6.75 -6.40
N VAL A 312 2.91 -5.77 -6.94
CA VAL A 312 3.09 -4.44 -6.34
C VAL A 312 2.07 -3.49 -6.94
N LEU A 313 1.41 -2.69 -6.11
CA LEU A 313 0.52 -1.61 -6.52
C LEU A 313 1.00 -0.30 -5.90
N ALA A 314 1.42 0.65 -6.73
CA ALA A 314 1.75 2.00 -6.29
C ALA A 314 0.66 2.99 -6.72
N PHE A 315 0.21 3.84 -5.80
CA PHE A 315 -0.87 4.80 -6.04
C PHE A 315 -0.72 6.05 -5.17
N SER A 316 -1.42 7.13 -5.56
CA SER A 316 -1.59 8.35 -4.77
C SER A 316 -3.07 8.72 -4.71
N GLU A 317 -3.48 9.50 -3.70
CA GLU A 317 -4.88 9.83 -3.44
C GLU A 317 -5.53 10.76 -4.47
N PHE A 318 -4.71 11.44 -5.26
CA PHE A 318 -5.11 12.23 -6.42
C PHE A 318 -3.87 12.64 -7.21
N GLY A 319 -4.08 13.21 -8.41
CA GLY A 319 -3.04 13.88 -9.18
C GLY A 319 -2.97 15.39 -8.96
N ARG A 320 -2.27 16.07 -9.85
CA ARG A 320 -2.02 17.52 -9.79
C ARG A 320 -2.72 18.28 -10.92
N ARG A 321 -2.84 19.59 -10.76
CA ARG A 321 -3.34 20.47 -11.83
C ARG A 321 -2.45 20.39 -13.07
N VAL A 322 -3.04 20.69 -14.22
CA VAL A 322 -2.32 20.76 -15.50
C VAL A 322 -1.28 21.88 -15.45
N SER A 323 -1.69 23.08 -15.05
CA SER A 323 -0.79 24.24 -14.96
C SER A 323 0.11 24.18 -13.73
N GLU A 324 1.36 24.59 -13.91
CA GLU A 324 2.25 24.90 -12.79
C GLU A 324 1.76 26.14 -12.01
N ASN A 325 2.11 26.22 -10.73
CA ASN A 325 1.85 27.40 -9.92
C ASN A 325 3.03 28.38 -9.95
N ALA A 326 2.84 29.59 -9.42
CA ALA A 326 3.85 30.65 -9.44
C ALA A 326 5.14 30.33 -8.64
N SER A 327 5.11 29.29 -7.80
CA SER A 327 6.22 28.87 -6.95
C SER A 327 7.05 27.73 -7.56
N GLY A 328 6.81 27.39 -8.83
CA GLY A 328 7.47 26.26 -9.49
C GLY A 328 7.06 24.91 -8.88
N GLY A 329 5.83 24.81 -8.41
CA GLY A 329 5.17 23.60 -7.93
C GLY A 329 3.83 23.37 -8.61
N THR A 330 2.98 22.52 -8.03
CA THR A 330 1.63 22.26 -8.55
C THR A 330 0.58 22.23 -7.45
N ASP A 331 -0.62 22.74 -7.77
CA ASP A 331 -1.76 22.67 -6.87
C ASP A 331 -2.49 21.33 -6.99
N HIS A 332 -3.35 21.03 -6.02
CA HIS A 332 -4.09 19.77 -5.98
C HIS A 332 -5.00 19.65 -7.21
N GLY A 333 -4.97 18.47 -7.83
CA GLY A 333 -5.85 18.08 -8.92
C GLY A 333 -6.63 16.82 -8.56
N THR A 334 -6.77 15.93 -9.54
CA THR A 334 -7.74 14.81 -9.47
C THR A 334 -7.15 13.51 -9.98
N ALA A 335 -6.94 13.38 -11.28
CA ALA A 335 -6.51 12.13 -11.91
C ALA A 335 -4.98 12.03 -11.99
N GLY A 336 -4.45 10.83 -11.78
CA GLY A 336 -3.01 10.53 -11.86
C GLY A 336 -2.75 9.10 -12.32
N PRO A 337 -1.48 8.71 -12.50
CA PRO A 337 -1.13 7.34 -12.86
C PRO A 337 -1.18 6.40 -11.63
N MET A 338 -1.42 5.12 -11.88
CA MET A 338 -1.13 4.04 -10.94
C MET A 338 -0.14 3.07 -11.58
N PHE A 339 0.74 2.48 -10.78
CA PHE A 339 1.70 1.47 -11.24
C PHE A 339 1.35 0.09 -10.70
N VAL A 340 1.38 -0.91 -11.57
CA VAL A 340 1.27 -2.32 -11.21
C VAL A 340 2.52 -3.02 -11.70
N LEU A 341 3.29 -3.60 -10.77
CA LEU A 341 4.61 -4.18 -11.05
C LEU A 341 4.67 -5.62 -10.54
N GLY A 342 5.23 -6.52 -11.33
CA GLY A 342 5.43 -7.92 -10.94
C GLY A 342 5.64 -8.84 -12.13
N SER A 343 6.20 -10.03 -11.89
CA SER A 343 6.52 -10.97 -12.97
C SER A 343 5.29 -11.58 -13.65
N GLY A 344 4.15 -11.58 -12.96
CA GLY A 344 2.86 -11.97 -13.53
C GLY A 344 2.08 -10.83 -14.18
N VAL A 345 2.60 -9.60 -14.24
CA VAL A 345 1.89 -8.46 -14.84
C VAL A 345 1.92 -8.54 -16.36
N ARG A 346 0.83 -8.11 -17.01
CA ARG A 346 0.84 -7.77 -18.44
C ARG A 346 1.20 -6.30 -18.58
N GLY A 347 2.49 -6.04 -18.82
CA GLY A 347 3.03 -4.69 -18.94
C GLY A 347 2.43 -3.89 -20.09
N GLY A 348 2.74 -2.60 -20.10
CA GLY A 348 2.23 -1.65 -21.09
C GLY A 348 1.49 -0.47 -20.44
N VAL A 349 1.08 0.47 -21.29
CA VAL A 349 0.25 1.61 -20.91
C VAL A 349 -1.22 1.21 -21.04
N HIS A 350 -1.99 1.43 -19.97
CA HIS A 350 -3.41 1.04 -19.86
C HIS A 350 -4.29 2.25 -19.55
N GLY A 351 -5.54 2.22 -19.98
CA GLY A 351 -6.48 3.31 -19.77
C GLY A 351 -6.24 4.50 -20.71
N THR A 352 -7.04 5.55 -20.54
CA THR A 352 -7.02 6.73 -21.42
C THR A 352 -6.31 7.89 -20.72
N HIS A 353 -5.39 8.55 -21.44
CA HIS A 353 -4.78 9.78 -20.97
C HIS A 353 -5.85 10.88 -20.84
N PRO A 354 -5.96 11.58 -19.69
CA PRO A 354 -6.88 12.70 -19.54
C PRO A 354 -6.58 13.86 -20.50
N SER A 355 -7.62 14.58 -20.93
CA SER A 355 -7.41 15.82 -21.69
C SER A 355 -6.76 16.90 -20.83
N LEU A 356 -5.73 17.57 -21.38
CA LEU A 356 -5.06 18.70 -20.72
C LEU A 356 -5.71 20.05 -21.04
N THR A 357 -6.70 20.07 -21.95
CA THR A 357 -7.39 21.29 -22.39
C THR A 357 -8.90 21.25 -22.15
N GLU A 358 -9.50 20.06 -22.11
CA GLU A 358 -10.92 19.86 -21.78
C GLU A 358 -11.06 19.49 -20.31
N LEU A 359 -11.00 20.53 -19.47
CA LEU A 359 -11.02 20.41 -18.02
C LEU A 359 -12.45 20.55 -17.47
N ASP A 360 -12.67 20.05 -16.26
CA ASP A 360 -13.93 20.24 -15.56
C ASP A 360 -14.18 21.72 -15.19
N GLU A 361 -15.36 22.03 -14.67
CA GLU A 361 -15.75 23.39 -14.27
C GLU A 361 -14.81 24.02 -13.24
N ARG A 362 -14.04 23.20 -12.51
CA ARG A 362 -13.09 23.63 -11.50
C ARG A 362 -11.66 23.69 -12.05
N GLY A 363 -11.44 23.36 -13.33
CA GLY A 363 -10.17 23.33 -14.04
C GLY A 363 -9.35 22.04 -13.86
N ASP A 364 -9.98 20.95 -13.44
CA ASP A 364 -9.31 19.65 -13.24
C ASP A 364 -9.36 18.76 -14.47
N MET A 365 -8.37 17.87 -14.58
CA MET A 365 -8.46 16.74 -15.48
C MET A 365 -9.64 15.84 -15.11
N THR A 366 -10.41 15.44 -16.12
CA THR A 366 -11.41 14.38 -15.96
C THR A 366 -10.71 13.03 -15.97
N PHE A 367 -11.09 12.13 -15.07
CA PHE A 367 -10.44 10.82 -14.99
C PHE A 367 -10.82 9.96 -16.20
N GLY A 368 -9.85 9.22 -16.75
CA GLY A 368 -10.06 8.27 -17.84
C GLY A 368 -10.34 6.85 -17.34
N THR A 369 -9.83 6.51 -16.16
CA THR A 369 -9.95 5.18 -15.55
C THR A 369 -10.41 5.32 -14.11
N ASP A 370 -11.45 4.58 -13.72
CA ASP A 370 -11.84 4.52 -12.32
C ASP A 370 -10.81 3.68 -11.54
N PHE A 371 -10.18 4.23 -10.49
CA PHE A 371 -9.12 3.51 -9.74
C PHE A 371 -9.62 2.16 -9.18
N ARG A 372 -10.92 2.04 -8.91
CA ARG A 372 -11.54 0.81 -8.42
C ARG A 372 -11.53 -0.31 -9.47
N SER A 373 -11.34 0.01 -10.75
CA SER A 373 -11.06 -0.95 -11.83
C SER A 373 -9.72 -1.65 -11.62
N VAL A 374 -8.70 -0.93 -11.15
CA VAL A 374 -7.38 -1.51 -10.81
C VAL A 374 -7.51 -2.43 -9.60
N TYR A 375 -8.18 -1.96 -8.55
CA TYR A 375 -8.42 -2.76 -7.34
C TYR A 375 -9.21 -4.03 -7.66
N GLY A 376 -10.31 -3.89 -8.41
CA GLY A 376 -11.15 -5.00 -8.81
C GLY A 376 -10.40 -6.02 -9.66
N THR A 377 -9.52 -5.56 -10.55
CA THR A 377 -8.65 -6.44 -11.34
C THR A 377 -7.70 -7.25 -10.45
N ILE A 378 -7.06 -6.62 -9.46
CA ILE A 378 -6.17 -7.33 -8.52
C ILE A 378 -6.97 -8.33 -7.67
N VAL A 379 -8.12 -7.93 -7.12
CA VAL A 379 -8.99 -8.79 -6.31
C VAL A 379 -9.45 -10.01 -7.11
N GLU A 380 -9.88 -9.81 -8.34
CA GLU A 380 -10.34 -10.88 -9.23
C GLU A 380 -9.20 -11.77 -9.71
N ARG A 381 -8.17 -11.18 -10.31
CA ARG A 381 -7.18 -11.92 -11.09
C ARG A 381 -5.99 -12.41 -10.27
N HIS A 382 -5.61 -11.69 -9.21
CA HIS A 382 -4.52 -12.12 -8.31
C HIS A 382 -5.02 -13.03 -7.20
N PHE A 383 -6.13 -12.65 -6.56
CA PHE A 383 -6.69 -13.35 -5.39
C PHE A 383 -7.84 -14.32 -5.71
N GLY A 384 -8.43 -14.28 -6.91
CA GLY A 384 -9.53 -15.18 -7.27
C GLY A 384 -10.84 -14.84 -6.56
N VAL A 385 -11.01 -13.60 -6.09
CA VAL A 385 -12.19 -13.16 -5.33
C VAL A 385 -13.09 -12.30 -6.20
N ARG A 386 -14.40 -12.44 -6.06
CA ARG A 386 -15.36 -11.57 -6.75
C ARG A 386 -15.24 -10.12 -6.26
N PRO A 387 -14.91 -9.13 -7.12
CA PRO A 387 -14.67 -7.75 -6.71
C PRO A 387 -15.82 -7.10 -5.94
N GLU A 388 -17.07 -7.44 -6.26
CA GLU A 388 -18.26 -6.85 -5.65
C GLU A 388 -18.35 -7.16 -4.16
N ARG A 389 -17.78 -8.29 -3.72
CA ARG A 389 -17.73 -8.64 -2.29
C ARG A 389 -16.75 -7.81 -1.49
N VAL A 390 -15.77 -7.21 -2.17
CA VAL A 390 -14.72 -6.39 -1.56
C VAL A 390 -15.02 -4.91 -1.70
N LEU A 391 -15.35 -4.47 -2.92
CA LEU A 391 -15.54 -3.06 -3.29
C LEU A 391 -17.01 -2.61 -3.22
N GLY A 392 -17.95 -3.55 -3.00
CA GLY A 392 -19.39 -3.27 -2.95
C GLY A 392 -20.06 -3.05 -4.31
N ALA A 393 -19.30 -3.01 -5.39
CA ALA A 393 -19.79 -2.87 -6.76
C ALA A 393 -18.80 -3.49 -7.76
N ARG A 394 -19.25 -3.68 -9.01
CA ARG A 394 -18.41 -4.14 -10.11
C ARG A 394 -17.85 -2.95 -10.87
N TYR A 395 -16.56 -3.04 -11.22
CA TYR A 395 -15.87 -2.08 -12.09
C TYR A 395 -15.31 -2.82 -13.30
N PRO A 396 -15.10 -2.14 -14.44
CA PRO A 396 -14.45 -2.76 -15.60
C PRO A 396 -13.11 -3.41 -15.22
N SER A 397 -12.92 -4.67 -15.59
CA SER A 397 -11.65 -5.38 -15.37
C SER A 397 -10.64 -4.91 -16.41
N LEU A 398 -9.43 -4.59 -15.98
CA LEU A 398 -8.35 -4.13 -16.85
C LEU A 398 -7.45 -5.29 -17.23
N ASP A 399 -6.83 -5.23 -18.41
CA ASP A 399 -5.98 -6.30 -18.89
C ASP A 399 -4.53 -6.22 -18.38
N LEU A 400 -4.36 -5.95 -17.07
CA LEU A 400 -3.05 -5.86 -16.39
C LEU A 400 -2.54 -7.16 -15.75
N LEU A 401 -3.42 -8.14 -15.48
CA LEU A 401 -3.06 -9.42 -14.83
C LEU A 401 -3.68 -10.64 -15.52
N PRO A 402 -2.99 -11.78 -15.63
CA PRO A 402 -3.55 -13.03 -16.16
C PRO A 402 -4.76 -13.46 -15.33
N THR A 403 -5.79 -13.97 -16.00
CA THR A 403 -6.84 -14.70 -15.30
C THR A 403 -6.24 -15.94 -14.67
N ARG A 404 -6.24 -16.01 -13.35
CA ARG A 404 -5.85 -17.22 -12.62
C ARG A 404 -6.82 -18.34 -13.01
N LYS A 405 -6.30 -19.47 -13.49
CA LYS A 405 -7.11 -20.69 -13.63
C LYS A 405 -7.50 -21.11 -12.21
N VAL A 406 -8.80 -21.04 -11.91
CA VAL A 406 -9.38 -21.46 -10.62
C VAL A 406 -9.36 -22.97 -10.52
#